data_AF-A0A410JTS7-F1
#
_entry.id   AF-A0A410JTS7-F1
#
_cell.length_a   1.000
_cell.length_b   1.000
_cell.length_c   1.000
_cell.angle_alpha   90.00
_cell.angle_beta   90.00
_cell.angle_gamma   90.00
#
_symmetry.space_group_name_H-M   'P 1'
#
loop_
_entity.id
_entity.type
_entity.pdbx_description
1 polymer ?
#
loop_
_entity_poly.entity_id
_entity_poly.type
_entity_poly.pdbx_seq_one_letter_code
_entity_poly.pdbx_strand_id
1 'polypeptide(L)' 'MGIVFLMVLVSVSLAFVFLIVFIIGVKTGQFDEGETPAIRILKEDKKETNKEDL' A
#
# COMPACT_ATOMS: atom_id res chain seq x y z
N MET A 1 38.46 8.04 12.61
CA MET A 1 37.93 6.67 12.41
C MET A 1 36.74 6.33 13.31
N GLY A 2 36.72 6.71 14.60
CA GLY A 2 35.57 6.41 15.48
C GLY A 2 34.24 7.08 15.07
N ILE A 3 34.28 8.32 14.57
CA ILE A 3 33.07 9.04 14.17
C ILE A 3 32.37 8.38 12.96
N VAL A 4 33.15 7.76 12.06
CA VAL A 4 32.63 7.12 10.85
C VAL A 4 31.77 5.91 11.22
N PHE A 5 32.21 5.12 12.20
CA PHE A 5 31.43 4.00 12.72
C PHE A 5 30.09 4.46 13.33
N LEU A 6 30.10 5.57 14.07
CA LEU A 6 28.88 6.14 14.63
C LEU A 6 27.92 6.63 13.53
N MET A 7 28.43 7.32 12.50
CA MET A 7 27.62 7.78 11.37
C MET A 7 27.00 6.61 10.59
N VAL A 8 27.77 5.54 10.37
CA VAL A 8 27.27 4.32 9.71
C VAL A 8 26.20 3.65 10.55
N LEU A 9 26.40 3.53 11.86
CA LEU A 9 25.41 2.92 12.77
C LEU A 9 24.08 3.68 12.74
N VAL A 10 24.13 5.01 12.81
CA VAL A 10 22.93 5.87 12.77
C VAL A 10 22.24 5.83 11.39
N SER A 11 23.02 5.78 10.30
CA SER A 11 22.47 5.68 8.96
C SER A 11 21.76 4.35 8.74
N VAL A 12 22.38 3.24 9.15
CA VAL A 12 21.80 1.89 9.01
C VAL A 12 20.57 1.74 9.91
N SER A 13 20.61 2.23 11.16
CA SER A 13 19.44 2.15 12.05
C SER A 13 18.24 2.91 11.47
N LEU A 14 18.46 4.09 10.89
CA LEU A 14 17.41 4.87 10.23
C LEU A 14 16.82 4.11 9.04
N ALA A 15 17.66 3.46 8.23
CA ALA A 15 17.19 2.63 7.12
C ALA A 15 16.29 1.47 7.58
N PHE A 16 16.65 0.79 8.67
CA PHE A 16 15.83 -0.27 9.26
C PHE A 16 14.50 0.24 9.81
N VAL A 17 14.48 1.41 10.45
CA VAL A 17 13.24 2.02 10.95
C VAL A 17 12.29 2.28 9.79
N PHE A 18 12.77 2.90 8.70
CA PHE A 18 11.95 3.12 7.51
C PHE A 18 11.46 1.83 6.87
N LEU A 19 12.31 0.80 6.81
CA LEU A 19 11.94 -0.50 6.28
C LEU A 19 10.82 -1.17 7.09
N ILE A 20 10.91 -1.13 8.42
CA ILE A 20 9.87 -1.72 9.30
C ILE A 20 8.55 -0.98 9.13
N VAL A 21 8.57 0.36 9.13
CA VAL A 21 7.37 1.18 8.90
C VAL A 21 6.75 0.88 7.53
N PHE A 22 7.58 0.75 6.49
CA PHE A 22 7.13 0.38 5.15
C PHE A 22 6.43 -1.00 5.12
N ILE A 23 7.03 -2.02 5.73
CA ILE A 23 6.43 -3.37 5.80
C ILE A 23 5.11 -3.34 6.56
N ILE A 24 5.02 -2.60 7.67
CA ILE A 24 3.76 -2.41 8.40
C ILE A 24 2.71 -1.74 7.51
N GLY A 25 3.07 -0.69 6.77
CA GLY A 25 2.17 0.00 5.85
C GLY A 25 1.60 -0.91 4.75
N VAL A 26 2.45 -1.75 4.15
CA VAL A 26 2.03 -2.77 3.17
C VAL A 26 1.06 -3.77 3.82
N LYS A 27 1.36 -4.25 5.03
CA LYS A 27 0.49 -5.21 5.74
C LYS A 27 -0.83 -4.62 6.21
N THR A 28 -0.88 -3.32 6.48
CA THR A 28 -2.10 -2.61 6.89
C THR A 28 -3.06 -2.38 5.72
N GLY A 29 -2.69 -2.77 4.50
CA GLY A 29 -3.55 -2.58 3.32
C GLY A 29 -3.66 -1.10 2.94
N GLN A 30 -2.63 -0.29 3.18
CA GLN A 30 -2.59 1.11 2.72
C GLN A 30 -2.74 1.20 1.19
N PHE A 31 -2.42 0.12 0.47
CA PHE A 31 -2.58 -0.01 -0.98
C PHE A 31 -3.86 -0.74 -1.39
N ASP A 32 -4.66 -1.20 -0.42
CA ASP A 32 -5.97 -1.82 -0.66
C ASP A 32 -7.06 -0.75 -0.71
N GLU A 33 -6.83 0.37 -1.40
CA GLU A 33 -7.90 1.26 -1.86
C GLU A 33 -8.76 0.47 -2.86
N GLY A 34 -9.58 -0.42 -2.31
CA GLY A 34 -10.39 -1.38 -3.01
C GLY A 34 -11.61 -0.70 -3.59
N GLU A 35 -11.78 -0.90 -4.89
CA GLU A 35 -12.91 -0.42 -5.71
C GLU A 35 -12.93 1.10 -5.86
N THR A 36 -12.19 1.59 -6.86
CA THR A 36 -12.38 2.95 -7.36
C THR A 36 -13.83 3.15 -7.81
N PRO A 37 -14.38 4.37 -7.70
CA PRO A 37 -15.75 4.66 -8.14
C PRO A 37 -16.04 4.19 -9.58
N ALA A 38 -15.05 4.26 -10.47
CA ALA A 38 -15.15 3.77 -11.84
C ALA A 38 -15.38 2.25 -11.92
N ILE A 39 -14.67 1.45 -11.13
CA ILE A 39 -14.84 0.00 -11.10
C ILE A 39 -16.21 -0.35 -10.51
N ARG A 40 -16.65 0.37 -9.47
CA ARG A 40 -18.00 0.19 -8.89
C ARG A 40 -19.10 0.40 -9.92
N ILE A 41 -19.05 1.53 -10.64
CA ILE A 41 -20.07 1.89 -11.65
C ILE A 41 -20.07 0.86 -12.79
N LEU A 42 -18.89 0.44 -13.28
CA LEU A 42 -18.78 -0.59 -14.33
C LEU A 42 -19.36 -1.96 -13.90
N LYS A 43 -19.20 -2.31 -12.61
CA LYS A 43 -19.69 -3.57 -12.05
C LYS A 43 -21.20 -3.55 -11.80
N GLU A 44 -21.73 -2.38 -11.43
CA GLU A 44 -23.16 -2.12 -11.28
C GLU A 44 -23.87 -2.15 -12.65
N ASP A 45 -23.32 -1.47 -13.66
CA ASP A 45 -23.85 -1.43 -15.04
C ASP A 45 -24.00 -2.84 -15.64
N LYS A 46 -22.95 -3.68 -15.52
CA LYS A 46 -22.99 -5.09 -15.96
C LYS A 46 -24.07 -5.91 -15.25
N LYS A 47 -24.37 -5.58 -13.98
CA LYS A 47 -25.37 -6.30 -13.18
C LYS A 47 -26.80 -5.88 -13.53
N GLU A 48 -26.99 -4.65 -14.00
CA GLU A 48 -28.28 -4.15 -14.48
C GLU A 48 -28.61 -4.75 -15.85
N THR A 49 -27.66 -4.79 -16.79
CA THR A 49 -27.87 -5.45 -18.11
C THR A 49 -28.33 -6.91 -17.96
N ASN A 50 -27.73 -7.69 -17.04
CA ASN A 50 -28.10 -9.10 -16.86
C ASN A 50 -29.50 -9.31 -16.29
N LYS A 51 -30.05 -8.33 -15.56
CA LYS A 51 -31.40 -8.42 -14.96
C LYS A 51 -32.49 -7.99 -15.93
N GLU A 52 -32.15 -7.17 -16.93
CA GLU A 52 -33.08 -6.71 -17.97
C GLU A 52 -33.25 -7.76 -19.08
N ASP A 53 -32.29 -8.67 -19.23
CA ASP A 53 -32.29 -9.77 -20.21
C ASP A 53 -32.94 -11.08 -19.70
N LEU A 54 -33.55 -11.09 -18.50
CA LEU A 54 -34.23 -12.25 -17.86
C LEU A 54 -35.71 -11.96 -17.60
#